data_AF-W6KQ61-F1
#
_entry.id   AF-W6KQ61-F1
#
_cell.length_a   1.000
_cell.length_b   1.000
_cell.length_c   1.000
_cell.angle_alpha   90.00
_cell.angle_beta   90.00
_cell.angle_gamma   90.00
#
_symmetry.space_group_name_H-M   'P 1'
#
loop_
_entity.id
_entity.type
_entity.pdbx_description
1 polymer ?
#
loop_
_entity_poly.entity_id
_entity_poly.type
_entity_poly.pdbx_seq_one_letter_code
_entity_poly.pdbx_strand_id
1 'polypeptide(L)'
;MMDMSNDAVHTITPDQELYVLKLILSLRSLGDIGASERLRSSVRKALMRSEDDHDAGIAVDEAVRRARKTESKLDGSYDKARERKRQKREEERARAYRYVDAEAETGDDSEGTDEEQEVMS
;
A
#
# COMPACT_ATOMS: atom_id res chain seq x y z
N MET A 1 -30.82 31.78 23.37
CA MET A 1 -30.08 32.21 22.16
C MET A 1 -28.86 31.33 22.10
N MET A 2 -28.84 30.35 21.19
CA MET A 2 -27.62 29.58 20.92
C MET A 2 -26.65 30.54 20.23
N ASP A 3 -25.50 30.72 20.86
CA ASP A 3 -24.41 31.52 20.34
C ASP A 3 -24.04 30.96 18.97
N MET A 4 -24.29 31.73 17.91
CA MET A 4 -23.76 31.47 16.58
C MET A 4 -22.33 32.00 16.56
N SER A 5 -21.52 31.46 17.47
CA SER A 5 -20.07 31.55 17.38
C SER A 5 -19.74 31.04 15.98
N ASN A 6 -19.05 31.84 15.17
CA ASN A 6 -18.52 31.40 13.89
C ASN A 6 -18.04 29.95 14.04
N ASP A 7 -18.72 28.99 13.38
CA ASP A 7 -18.15 27.66 13.15
C ASP A 7 -16.86 27.93 12.40
N ALA A 8 -15.73 28.00 13.14
CA ALA A 8 -14.45 28.32 12.58
C ALA A 8 -14.15 27.20 11.59
N VAL A 9 -14.26 27.50 10.30
CA VAL A 9 -13.90 26.54 9.26
C VAL A 9 -12.40 26.44 9.32
N HIS A 10 -11.92 25.31 9.83
CA HIS A 10 -10.51 25.01 9.90
C HIS A 10 -9.91 24.94 8.50
N THR A 11 -8.64 25.30 8.41
CA THR A 11 -7.92 25.31 7.14
C THR A 11 -6.99 24.12 7.03
N ILE A 12 -6.71 23.72 5.79
CA ILE A 12 -5.69 22.72 5.46
C ILE A 12 -4.64 23.38 4.59
N THR A 13 -3.50 22.71 4.44
CA THR A 13 -2.45 23.21 3.57
C THR A 13 -2.93 23.26 2.11
N PRO A 14 -2.43 24.21 1.30
CA PRO A 14 -2.76 24.28 -0.13
C PRO A 14 -2.44 22.99 -0.88
N ASP A 15 -1.39 22.27 -0.46
CA ASP A 15 -1.01 20.99 -1.06
C ASP A 15 -2.04 19.89 -0.77
N GLN A 16 -2.59 19.83 0.45
CA GLN A 16 -3.67 18.91 0.80
C GLN A 16 -4.95 19.26 0.04
N GLU A 17 -5.30 20.54 -0.07
CA GLU A 17 -6.47 20.98 -0.85
C GLU A 17 -6.34 20.56 -2.32
N LEU A 18 -5.20 20.85 -2.95
CA LEU A 18 -4.92 20.45 -4.32
C LEU A 18 -5.02 18.92 -4.49
N TYR A 19 -4.50 18.16 -3.54
CA TYR A 19 -4.58 16.71 -3.56
C TYR A 19 -6.02 16.20 -3.50
N VAL A 20 -6.83 16.76 -2.59
CA VAL A 20 -8.27 16.44 -2.49
C VAL A 20 -8.98 16.71 -3.81
N LEU A 21 -8.74 17.87 -4.43
CA LEU A 21 -9.36 18.23 -5.70
C LEU A 21 -8.98 17.25 -6.82
N LYS A 22 -7.70 16.91 -6.95
CA LYS A 22 -7.23 15.91 -7.93
C LYS A 22 -7.90 14.56 -7.73
N LEU A 23 -8.02 14.11 -6.48
CA LEU A 23 -8.64 12.82 -6.17
C LEU A 23 -10.16 12.81 -6.46
N ILE A 24 -10.87 13.91 -6.19
CA ILE A 24 -12.29 14.07 -6.56
C ILE A 24 -12.46 13.95 -8.08
N LEU A 25 -11.60 14.64 -8.85
CA LEU A 25 -11.66 14.59 -10.32
C LEU A 25 -11.31 13.20 -10.86
N SER A 26 -10.31 12.54 -10.28
CA SER A 26 -9.93 11.18 -10.64
C SER A 26 -11.08 10.20 -10.45
N LEU A 27 -11.71 10.18 -9.25
CA LEU A 27 -12.87 9.33 -8.97
C LEU A 27 -14.02 9.56 -9.94
N ARG A 28 -14.28 10.81 -10.33
CA ARG A 28 -15.29 11.14 -11.33
C ARG A 28 -14.93 10.64 -12.72
N SER A 29 -13.67 10.78 -13.13
CA SER A 29 -13.20 10.29 -14.42
C SER A 29 -13.27 8.77 -14.53
N LEU A 30 -13.11 8.07 -13.41
CA LEU A 30 -13.27 6.62 -13.28
C LEU A 30 -14.74 6.17 -13.14
N GLY A 31 -15.69 7.11 -13.17
CA GLY A 31 -17.13 6.84 -13.13
C GLY A 31 -17.74 6.71 -11.74
N ASP A 32 -16.98 6.80 -10.66
CA ASP A 32 -17.49 6.70 -9.28
C ASP A 32 -17.82 8.09 -8.70
N ILE A 33 -18.95 8.64 -9.16
CA ILE A 33 -19.48 9.92 -8.69
C ILE A 33 -19.76 9.87 -7.19
N GLY A 34 -20.32 8.76 -6.69
CA GLY A 34 -20.68 8.59 -5.28
C GLY A 34 -19.47 8.59 -4.35
N ALA A 35 -18.34 8.00 -4.74
CA ALA A 35 -17.09 8.12 -3.99
C ALA A 35 -16.56 9.56 -3.97
N SER A 36 -16.66 10.28 -5.09
CA SER A 36 -16.23 11.69 -5.17
C SER A 36 -17.03 12.59 -4.21
N GLU A 37 -18.35 12.37 -4.12
CA GLU A 37 -19.23 13.14 -3.23
C GLU A 37 -19.04 12.78 -1.76
N ARG A 38 -18.80 11.49 -1.47
CA ARG A 38 -18.44 11.05 -0.12
C ARG A 38 -17.14 11.70 0.34
N LEU A 39 -16.10 11.74 -0.50
CA LEU A 39 -14.84 12.42 -0.18
C LEU A 39 -15.09 13.90 0.12
N ARG A 40 -15.84 14.61 -0.74
CA ARG A 40 -16.18 16.03 -0.53
C ARG A 40 -16.93 16.26 0.79
N SER A 41 -17.91 15.41 1.10
CA SER A 41 -18.67 15.49 2.35
C SER A 41 -17.81 15.21 3.58
N SER A 42 -16.93 14.21 3.51
CA SER A 42 -15.99 13.88 4.58
C SER A 42 -14.99 15.00 4.84
N VAL A 43 -14.42 15.61 3.79
CA VAL A 43 -13.50 16.75 3.93
C VAL A 43 -14.23 17.93 4.56
N ARG A 44 -15.42 18.30 4.06
CA ARG A 44 -16.21 19.37 4.68
C ARG A 44 -16.49 19.11 6.16
N LYS A 45 -16.85 17.86 6.52
CA LYS A 45 -17.08 17.49 7.91
C LYS A 45 -15.81 17.59 8.76
N ALA A 46 -14.65 17.22 8.22
CA ALA A 46 -13.37 17.38 8.92
C ALA A 46 -13.10 18.85 9.22
N LEU A 47 -13.19 19.73 8.22
CA LEU A 47 -12.93 21.16 8.39
C LEU A 47 -13.91 21.86 9.34
N MET A 48 -15.13 21.36 9.48
CA MET A 48 -16.16 21.95 10.37
C MET A 48 -16.16 21.38 11.79
N ARG A 49 -15.59 20.19 12.02
CA ARG A 49 -15.75 19.47 13.29
C ARG A 49 -14.44 19.25 14.04
N SER A 50 -13.31 19.50 13.41
CA SER A 50 -12.02 19.48 14.09
C SER A 50 -11.94 20.60 15.13
N GLU A 51 -11.09 20.43 16.13
CA GLU A 51 -10.87 21.43 17.19
C GLU A 51 -9.87 22.50 16.75
N ASP A 52 -8.92 22.12 15.89
CA ASP A 52 -7.94 23.00 15.27
C ASP A 52 -7.57 22.58 13.83
N ASP A 53 -6.72 23.38 13.19
CA ASP A 53 -6.24 23.16 11.82
C ASP A 53 -5.36 21.90 11.69
N HIS A 54 -4.66 21.50 12.76
CA HIS A 54 -3.84 20.30 12.75
C HIS A 54 -4.72 19.04 12.72
N ASP A 55 -5.73 18.99 13.58
CA ASP A 55 -6.72 17.92 13.63
C ASP A 55 -7.55 17.87 12.34
N ALA A 56 -7.87 19.02 11.74
CA ALA A 56 -8.49 19.10 10.42
C ALA A 56 -7.61 18.45 9.35
N GLY A 57 -6.30 18.73 9.36
CA GLY A 57 -5.33 18.10 8.49
C GLY A 57 -5.32 16.58 8.60
N ILE A 58 -5.26 16.05 9.83
CA ILE A 58 -5.26 14.59 10.08
C ILE A 58 -6.56 13.95 9.58
N ALA A 59 -7.72 14.55 9.91
CA ALA A 59 -9.02 14.02 9.52
C ALA A 59 -9.22 14.04 7.99
N VAL A 60 -8.70 15.07 7.31
CA VAL A 60 -8.68 15.13 5.84
C VAL A 60 -7.78 14.05 5.25
N ASP A 61 -6.59 13.81 5.81
CA ASP A 61 -5.68 12.77 5.34
C ASP A 61 -6.30 11.37 5.46
N GLU A 62 -7.07 11.11 6.53
CA GLU A 62 -7.82 9.86 6.67
C GLU A 62 -8.93 9.70 5.63
N ALA A 63 -9.67 10.78 5.32
CA ALA A 63 -10.69 10.78 4.28
C ALA A 63 -10.05 10.50 2.91
N VAL A 64 -8.93 11.15 2.63
CA VAL A 64 -8.11 10.96 1.44
C VAL A 64 -7.62 9.52 1.31
N ARG A 65 -7.06 8.93 2.37
CA ARG A 65 -6.54 7.56 2.37
C ARG A 65 -7.63 6.54 1.99
N ARG A 66 -8.85 6.73 2.49
CA ARG A 66 -10.01 5.89 2.17
C ARG A 66 -10.44 6.04 0.70
N ALA A 67 -10.49 7.28 0.21
CA ALA A 67 -10.83 7.57 -1.18
C ALA A 67 -9.79 7.02 -2.16
N ARG A 68 -8.49 7.15 -1.86
CA ARG A 68 -7.40 6.59 -2.67
C ARG A 68 -7.48 5.08 -2.80
N LYS A 69 -7.87 4.37 -1.73
CA LYS A 69 -8.12 2.92 -1.81
C LYS A 69 -9.25 2.57 -2.78
N THR A 70 -10.24 3.45 -2.93
CA THR A 70 -11.34 3.28 -3.87
C THR A 70 -10.86 3.56 -5.30
N GLU A 71 -10.16 4.68 -5.50
CA GLU A 71 -9.50 5.03 -6.76
C GLU A 71 -8.61 3.89 -7.27
N SER A 72 -7.72 3.35 -6.43
CA SER A 72 -6.80 2.26 -6.82
C SER A 72 -7.53 0.97 -7.24
N LYS A 73 -8.75 0.73 -6.75
CA LYS A 73 -9.53 -0.43 -7.21
C LYS A 73 -10.17 -0.17 -8.56
N LEU A 74 -10.56 1.08 -8.83
CA LEU A 74 -11.25 1.48 -10.04
C LEU A 74 -10.28 1.63 -11.23
N ASP A 75 -9.07 2.15 -10.99
CA ASP A 75 -8.03 2.32 -12.02
C ASP A 75 -7.28 1.01 -12.38
N GLY A 76 -7.64 -0.11 -11.72
CA GLY A 76 -7.00 -1.41 -11.90
C GLY A 76 -5.56 -1.49 -11.36
N SER A 77 -5.05 -0.43 -10.71
CA SER A 77 -3.73 -0.42 -10.07
C SER A 77 -3.68 -1.37 -8.88
N TYR A 78 -4.81 -1.62 -8.21
CA TYR A 78 -4.93 -2.60 -7.14
C TYR A 78 -4.65 -4.02 -7.65
N ASP A 79 -5.22 -4.40 -8.79
CA ASP A 79 -5.00 -5.71 -9.38
C ASP A 79 -3.56 -5.84 -9.90
N LYS A 80 -3.03 -4.79 -10.54
CA LYS A 80 -1.61 -4.76 -10.96
C LYS A 80 -0.62 -4.82 -9.78
N ALA A 81 -0.95 -4.19 -8.65
CA ALA A 81 -0.13 -4.24 -7.44
C ALA A 81 -0.20 -5.61 -6.76
N ARG A 82 -1.38 -6.23 -6.75
CA ARG A 82 -1.59 -7.60 -6.25
C ARG A 82 -0.83 -8.61 -7.10
N GLU A 83 -0.86 -8.47 -8.42
CA GLU A 83 -0.16 -9.36 -9.34
C GLU A 83 1.36 -9.23 -9.20
N ARG A 84 1.90 -8.00 -9.12
CA ARG A 84 3.33 -7.80 -8.83
C ARG A 84 3.77 -8.45 -7.51
N LYS A 85 2.93 -8.38 -6.47
CA LYS A 85 3.24 -9.02 -5.18
C LYS A 85 3.20 -10.55 -5.29
N ARG A 86 2.33 -11.11 -6.12
CA ARG A 86 2.27 -12.55 -6.42
C ARG A 86 3.53 -13.00 -7.16
N GLN A 87 3.91 -12.30 -8.23
CA GLN A 87 5.11 -12.57 -9.01
C GLN A 87 6.37 -12.54 -8.14
N LYS A 88 6.52 -11.52 -7.29
CA LYS A 88 7.66 -11.44 -6.38
C LYS A 88 7.77 -12.65 -5.43
N ARG A 89 6.65 -13.12 -4.88
CA ARG A 89 6.64 -14.32 -4.02
C ARG A 89 6.99 -15.59 -4.78
N GLU A 90 6.58 -15.68 -6.03
CA GLU A 90 6.89 -16.81 -6.90
C GLU A 90 8.38 -16.83 -7.28
N GLU A 91 8.96 -15.66 -7.58
CA GLU A 91 10.40 -15.50 -7.77
C GLU A 91 11.21 -15.84 -6.51
N GLU A 92 10.78 -15.38 -5.34
CA GLU A 92 11.40 -15.73 -4.06
C GLU A 92 11.35 -17.24 -3.80
N ARG A 93 10.21 -17.89 -4.09
CA ARG A 93 10.06 -19.35 -3.96
C ARG A 93 10.94 -20.11 -4.96
N ALA A 94 11.02 -19.64 -6.20
CA ALA A 94 11.87 -20.25 -7.23
C ALA A 94 13.37 -20.05 -6.95
N ARG A 95 13.76 -18.97 -6.26
CA ARG A 95 15.12 -18.77 -5.76
C ARG A 95 15.42 -19.70 -4.59
N ALA A 96 14.48 -19.86 -3.65
CA ALA A 96 14.63 -20.78 -2.53
C ALA A 96 14.71 -22.25 -3.00
N TYR A 97 13.91 -22.64 -3.99
CA TYR A 97 13.97 -23.99 -4.58
C TYR A 97 15.32 -24.25 -5.26
N ARG A 98 15.83 -23.29 -6.06
CA ARG A 98 17.17 -23.37 -6.65
C ARG A 98 18.30 -23.45 -5.62
N TYR A 99 18.12 -22.81 -4.46
CA TYR A 99 19.09 -22.90 -3.37
C TYR A 99 19.11 -24.30 -2.75
N VAL A 100 17.94 -24.91 -2.53
CA VAL A 100 17.82 -26.28 -2.00
C VAL A 100 18.37 -27.31 -2.98
N ASP A 101 18.11 -27.17 -4.28
CA ASP A 101 18.67 -28.06 -5.31
C ASP A 101 20.20 -27.95 -5.37
N ALA A 102 20.77 -26.75 -5.27
CA ALA A 102 22.22 -26.55 -5.24
C ALA A 102 22.87 -27.13 -3.98
N GLU A 103 22.19 -27.07 -2.83
CA GLU A 103 22.67 -27.64 -1.57
C GLU A 103 22.59 -29.18 -1.58
N ALA A 104 21.58 -29.75 -2.26
CA ALA A 104 21.45 -31.19 -2.48
C ALA A 104 22.49 -31.74 -3.48
N GLU A 105 22.85 -30.99 -4.51
CA GLU A 105 23.90 -31.36 -5.48
C GLU A 105 25.32 -31.26 -4.87
N THR A 106 25.49 -30.50 -3.78
CA THR A 106 26.73 -30.47 -2.99
C THR A 106 26.79 -31.51 -1.85
N GLY A 107 25.77 -32.37 -1.72
CA GLY A 107 25.59 -33.28 -0.58
C GLY A 107 25.81 -34.76 -0.87
N ASP A 108 26.25 -35.17 -2.07
CA ASP A 108 26.42 -36.58 -2.42
C ASP A 108 27.68 -36.81 -3.26
N ASP A 109 28.83 -36.96 -2.59
CA ASP A 109 30.00 -37.72 -3.08
C ASP A 109 31.04 -37.87 -1.95
N SER A 110 30.64 -38.41 -0.80
CA SER A 110 31.62 -38.90 0.20
C SER A 110 31.06 -40.00 1.08
N GLU A 111 30.66 -41.13 0.47
CA GLU A 111 30.46 -42.40 1.20
C GLU A 111 31.03 -43.59 0.39
N GLY A 112 32.06 -44.24 0.94
CA GLY A 112 32.56 -45.59 0.62
C GLY A 112 33.85 -45.66 -0.21
N THR A 113 34.89 -46.45 0.10
CA THR A 113 35.13 -47.54 1.07
C THR A 113 36.65 -47.83 1.15
N ASP A 114 37.12 -48.32 2.30
CA ASP A 114 38.48 -48.83 2.57
C ASP A 114 39.06 -49.77 1.50
N GLU A 115 40.34 -49.63 1.14
CA GLU A 115 41.22 -50.76 0.78
C GLU A 115 42.67 -50.48 1.23
N GLU A 116 43.17 -51.35 2.11
CA GLU A 116 44.55 -51.44 2.58
C GLU A 116 45.54 -51.66 1.42
N GLN A 117 46.70 -51.01 1.45
CA GLN A 117 47.90 -51.54 0.79
C GLN A 117 49.18 -51.17 1.57
N GLU A 118 49.59 -52.12 2.41
CA GLU A 118 50.97 -52.34 2.85
C GLU A 118 51.85 -52.63 1.62
N VAL A 119 52.85 -51.79 1.31
CA VAL A 119 54.22 -52.24 0.96
C VAL A 119 55.23 -51.08 0.82
N MET A 120 56.25 -51.15 1.67
CA MET A 120 57.69 -50.95 1.43
C MET A 120 58.24 -49.54 1.11
N SER A 121 59.02 -49.00 2.07
CA SER A 121 60.49 -49.01 2.01
C SER A 121 61.10 -48.71 3.37
#